data_AF-A0A318XS39-F1
#
_entry.id   AF-A0A318XS39-F1
#
_cell.length_a   1.000
_cell.length_b   1.000
_cell.length_c   1.000
_cell.angle_alpha   90.00
_cell.angle_beta   90.00
_cell.angle_gamma   90.00
#
_symmetry.space_group_name_H-M   'P 1'
#
loop_
_entity.id
_entity.type
_entity.pdbx_description
1 polymer ?
#
loop_
_entity_poly.entity_id
_entity_poly.type
_entity_poly.pdbx_seq_one_letter_code
_entity_poly.pdbx_strand_id
1 'polypeptide(L)'
;MFDEDESLYTIGTVAKLIEEHPETLRVWERNDLLRPDREGYQRKYSNNDLKRLRFIKYLMNEKRLNIAGVKQLTSMYSCWYKRNCSGGAGKNSPVQVNESKPCWKLEGTFCLVASDKAEMCNSCDMLRNCTGCTKCKE
;
A
#
# COMPACT_ATOMS: atom_id res chain seq x y z
N MET A 1 -18.25 9.69 -11.37
CA MET A 1 -16.99 8.94 -11.22
C MET A 1 -17.02 8.35 -9.82
N PHE A 2 -16.92 7.02 -9.69
CA PHE A 2 -16.99 6.36 -8.39
C PHE A 2 -15.71 6.64 -7.60
N ASP A 3 -15.84 6.90 -6.30
CA ASP A 3 -14.69 7.03 -5.41
C ASP A 3 -14.05 5.64 -5.20
N GLU A 4 -12.77 5.49 -5.53
CA GLU A 4 -12.08 4.19 -5.41
C GLU A 4 -11.87 3.76 -3.96
N ASP A 5 -11.97 4.70 -3.01
CA ASP A 5 -11.91 4.43 -1.58
C ASP A 5 -13.30 4.22 -0.95
N GLU A 6 -14.39 4.31 -1.74
CA GLU A 6 -15.74 4.00 -1.26
C GLU A 6 -15.86 2.51 -0.91
N SER A 7 -16.24 2.22 0.33
CA SER A 7 -16.23 0.86 0.88
C SER A 7 -17.54 0.13 0.60
N LEU A 8 -17.62 -0.53 -0.56
CA LEU A 8 -18.84 -1.12 -1.10
C LEU A 8 -18.92 -2.65 -0.93
N TYR A 9 -17.79 -3.35 -0.88
CA TYR A 9 -17.75 -4.81 -1.01
C TYR A 9 -17.73 -5.51 0.35
N THR A 10 -18.35 -6.69 0.43
CA THR A 10 -18.22 -7.58 1.61
C THR A 10 -17.04 -8.53 1.44
N ILE A 11 -16.56 -9.13 2.54
CA ILE A 11 -15.46 -10.11 2.48
C ILE A 11 -15.74 -11.28 1.54
N GLY A 12 -16.99 -11.75 1.47
CA GLY A 12 -17.38 -12.84 0.57
C GLY A 12 -17.33 -12.42 -0.90
N THR A 13 -17.73 -11.20 -1.21
CA THR A 13 -17.61 -10.62 -2.55
C THR A 13 -16.14 -10.49 -2.95
N VAL A 14 -15.32 -9.92 -2.07
CA VAL A 14 -13.88 -9.72 -2.33
C VAL A 14 -13.15 -11.04 -2.52
N ALA A 15 -13.41 -12.02 -1.65
CA ALA A 15 -12.85 -13.36 -1.74
C ALA A 15 -13.10 -14.00 -3.12
N LYS A 16 -14.32 -13.87 -3.66
CA LYS A 16 -14.65 -14.35 -5.02
C LYS A 16 -13.90 -13.55 -6.10
N LEU A 17 -13.84 -12.23 -5.99
CA LEU A 17 -13.23 -11.35 -6.99
C LEU A 17 -11.71 -11.49 -7.12
N ILE A 18 -11.04 -11.97 -6.08
CA ILE A 18 -9.59 -12.21 -6.10
C ILE A 18 -9.24 -13.70 -6.06
N GLU A 19 -10.25 -14.58 -6.10
CA GLU A 19 -10.10 -16.03 -6.00
C GLU A 19 -9.29 -16.45 -4.77
N GLU A 20 -9.70 -16.00 -3.59
CA GLU A 20 -9.08 -16.33 -2.30
C GLU A 20 -10.12 -16.79 -1.29
N HIS A 21 -9.65 -17.52 -0.27
CA HIS A 21 -10.52 -17.95 0.82
C HIS A 21 -10.77 -16.77 1.80
N PRO A 22 -12.02 -16.56 2.28
CA PRO A 22 -12.32 -15.50 3.25
C PRO A 22 -11.45 -15.56 4.51
N GLU A 23 -11.08 -16.76 4.98
CA GLU A 23 -10.19 -16.90 6.13
C GLU A 23 -8.78 -16.39 5.85
N THR A 24 -8.26 -16.55 4.63
CA THR A 24 -6.97 -15.99 4.22
C THR A 24 -7.00 -14.46 4.31
N LEU A 25 -8.08 -13.82 3.86
CA LEU A 25 -8.27 -12.36 4.00
C LEU A 25 -8.26 -11.93 5.47
N ARG A 26 -8.94 -12.69 6.35
CA ARG A 26 -8.92 -12.42 7.80
C ARG A 26 -7.53 -12.60 8.40
N VAL A 27 -6.74 -13.55 7.92
CA VAL A 27 -5.34 -13.70 8.33
C VAL A 27 -4.53 -12.48 7.91
N TRP A 28 -4.69 -11.99 6.68
CA TRP A 28 -3.98 -10.79 6.21
C TRP A 28 -4.37 -9.53 6.99
N GLU A 29 -5.66 -9.34 7.29
CA GLU A 29 -6.15 -8.26 8.15
C GLU A 29 -5.58 -8.33 9.57
N ARG A 30 -5.62 -9.51 10.21
CA ARG A 30 -5.07 -9.72 11.56
C ARG A 30 -3.58 -9.42 11.67
N ASN A 31 -2.85 -9.49 10.56
CA ASN A 31 -1.42 -9.20 10.50
C ASN A 31 -1.09 -7.76 10.07
N ASP A 32 -2.08 -6.86 9.99
CA ASP A 32 -1.94 -5.49 9.50
C ASP A 32 -1.39 -5.40 8.06
N LEU A 33 -1.78 -6.30 7.16
CA LEU A 33 -1.46 -6.14 5.74
C LEU A 33 -2.47 -5.23 5.02
N LEU A 34 -3.69 -5.17 5.52
CA LEU A 34 -4.81 -4.39 5.01
C LEU A 34 -5.70 -3.92 6.18
N ARG A 35 -6.31 -2.74 6.04
CA ARG A 35 -7.26 -2.19 7.02
C ARG A 35 -8.55 -1.75 6.29
N PRO A 36 -9.51 -2.67 6.08
CA PRO A 36 -10.80 -2.30 5.51
C PRO A 36 -11.59 -1.42 6.48
N ASP A 37 -12.46 -0.56 5.93
CA ASP A 37 -13.38 0.23 6.73
C ASP A 37 -14.43 -0.68 7.40
N ARG A 38 -14.99 -0.20 8.51
CA ARG A 38 -16.07 -0.88 9.23
C ARG A 38 -17.31 0.00 9.24
N GLU A 39 -18.40 -0.58 8.77
CA GLU A 39 -19.74 0.00 8.90
C GLU A 39 -20.46 -0.80 9.99
N GLY A 40 -20.41 -0.28 11.22
CA GLY A 40 -20.82 -1.01 12.41
C GLY A 40 -19.97 -2.26 12.65
N TYR A 41 -20.61 -3.44 12.64
CA TYR A 41 -19.93 -4.73 12.81
C TYR A 41 -19.41 -5.34 11.50
N GLN A 42 -19.84 -4.81 10.35
CA GLN A 42 -19.49 -5.39 9.05
C GLN A 42 -18.26 -4.70 8.47
N ARG A 43 -17.27 -5.51 8.06
CA ARG A 43 -16.14 -5.04 7.27
C ARG A 43 -16.58 -4.79 5.83
N LYS A 44 -16.19 -3.63 5.31
CA LYS A 44 -16.45 -3.20 3.95
C LYS A 44 -15.12 -2.88 3.27
N TYR A 45 -14.98 -3.28 2.02
CA TYR A 45 -13.76 -3.08 1.23
C TYR A 45 -14.05 -2.14 0.08
N SER A 46 -13.07 -1.32 -0.22
CA SER A 46 -13.06 -0.41 -1.37
C SER A 46 -12.40 -1.03 -2.59
N ASN A 47 -12.51 -0.39 -3.74
CA ASN A 47 -11.77 -0.80 -4.95
C ASN A 47 -10.25 -0.77 -4.72
N ASN A 48 -9.75 0.22 -3.96
CA ASN A 48 -8.34 0.25 -3.59
C ASN A 48 -7.94 -0.91 -2.69
N ASP A 49 -8.82 -1.39 -1.82
CA ASP A 49 -8.55 -2.59 -1.03
C ASP A 49 -8.45 -3.85 -1.89
N LEU A 50 -9.29 -3.99 -2.92
CA LEU A 50 -9.15 -5.09 -3.89
C LEU A 50 -7.79 -5.05 -4.57
N LYS A 51 -7.33 -3.87 -5.00
CA LYS A 51 -6.01 -3.69 -5.63
C LYS A 51 -4.87 -4.07 -4.66
N ARG A 52 -4.93 -3.61 -3.40
CA ARG A 52 -3.98 -4.00 -2.35
C ARG A 52 -3.97 -5.50 -2.09
N LEU A 53 -5.14 -6.14 -2.03
CA LEU A 53 -5.27 -7.58 -1.82
C LEU A 53 -4.69 -8.39 -2.98
N ARG A 54 -4.94 -7.99 -4.23
CA ARG A 54 -4.30 -8.60 -5.41
C ARG A 54 -2.79 -8.45 -5.34
N PHE A 55 -2.30 -7.29 -4.91
CA PHE A 55 -0.87 -7.06 -4.73
C PHE A 55 -0.26 -7.94 -3.62
N ILE A 56 -0.93 -8.09 -2.47
CA ILE A 56 -0.52 -9.04 -1.43
C ILE A 56 -0.45 -10.46 -1.99
N LYS A 57 -1.50 -10.90 -2.70
CA LYS A 57 -1.54 -12.22 -3.35
C LYS A 57 -0.36 -12.42 -4.30
N TYR A 58 -0.06 -11.44 -5.15
CA TYR A 58 1.11 -11.47 -6.03
C TYR A 58 2.43 -11.61 -5.25
N LEU A 59 2.62 -10.85 -4.17
CA LEU A 59 3.82 -10.95 -3.34
C LEU A 59 3.98 -12.31 -2.68
N MET A 60 2.89 -12.92 -2.21
CA MET A 60 2.95 -14.23 -1.57
C MET A 60 3.14 -15.36 -2.60
N ASN A 61 2.42 -15.32 -3.72
CA ASN A 61 2.40 -16.42 -4.69
C ASN A 61 3.57 -16.34 -5.66
N GLU A 62 3.82 -15.17 -6.26
CA GLU A 62 4.86 -15.00 -7.28
C GLU A 62 6.21 -14.68 -6.68
N LYS A 63 6.26 -13.83 -5.64
CA LYS A 63 7.52 -13.47 -4.96
C LYS A 63 7.87 -14.37 -3.78
N ARG A 64 7.02 -15.36 -3.47
CA ARG A 64 7.22 -16.34 -2.39
C ARG A 64 7.51 -15.70 -1.02
N LEU A 65 6.96 -14.51 -0.78
CA LEU A 65 7.10 -13.83 0.50
C LEU A 65 6.11 -14.40 1.52
N ASN A 66 6.58 -14.59 2.75
CA ASN A 66 5.72 -14.87 3.89
C ASN A 66 5.06 -13.58 4.40
N ILE A 67 4.14 -13.70 5.38
CA ILE A 67 3.41 -12.56 5.96
C ILE A 67 4.36 -11.47 6.47
N ALA A 68 5.44 -11.84 7.15
CA ALA A 68 6.42 -10.89 7.66
C ALA A 68 7.14 -10.16 6.53
N GLY A 69 7.51 -10.86 5.47
CA GLY A 69 8.13 -10.30 4.27
C GLY A 69 7.19 -9.33 3.54
N VAL A 70 5.92 -9.70 3.38
CA VAL A 70 4.91 -8.81 2.79
C VAL A 70 4.71 -7.57 3.66
N LYS A 71 4.62 -7.71 4.98
CA LYS A 71 4.48 -6.59 5.91
C LYS A 71 5.67 -5.63 5.82
N GLN A 72 6.89 -6.17 5.82
CA GLN A 72 8.09 -5.37 5.68
C GLN A 72 8.12 -4.62 4.34
N LEU A 73 7.82 -5.32 3.24
CA LEU A 73 7.84 -4.72 1.91
C LEU A 73 6.78 -3.63 1.77
N THR A 74 5.54 -3.90 2.16
CA THR A 74 4.42 -2.93 2.08
C THR A 74 4.65 -1.71 2.97
N SER A 75 5.38 -1.84 4.10
CA SER A 75 5.77 -0.69 4.93
C SER A 75 6.64 0.34 4.19
N MET A 76 7.37 -0.11 3.15
CA MET A 76 8.19 0.76 2.32
C MET A 76 7.37 1.51 1.27
N TYR A 77 6.10 1.16 1.05
CA TYR A 77 5.22 1.87 0.12
C TYR A 77 4.58 3.07 0.84
N SER A 78 5.09 4.27 0.55
CA SER A 78 4.66 5.52 1.18
C SER A 78 3.15 5.79 1.07
N CYS A 79 2.50 5.27 0.03
CA CYS A 79 1.07 5.47 -0.21
C CYS A 79 0.20 4.25 0.13
N TRP A 80 0.76 3.19 0.72
CA TRP A 80 0.04 1.93 0.97
C TRP A 80 -1.31 2.14 1.68
N TYR A 81 -1.34 2.98 2.73
CA TYR A 81 -2.55 3.32 3.48
C TYR A 81 -3.14 4.70 3.15
N LYS A 82 -2.61 5.41 2.15
CA LYS A 82 -3.12 6.74 1.78
C LYS A 82 -4.31 6.60 0.84
N ARG A 83 -5.42 7.29 1.16
CA ARG A 83 -6.61 7.40 0.29
C ARG A 83 -6.26 8.08 -1.04
N ASN A 84 -5.62 9.25 -0.95
CA ASN A 84 -5.21 10.05 -2.11
C ASN A 84 -3.91 9.60 -2.81
N CYS A 85 -3.60 8.30 -2.88
CA CYS A 85 -2.43 7.86 -3.65
C CYS A 85 -2.65 8.13 -5.15
N SER A 86 -1.75 8.89 -5.78
CA SER A 86 -1.77 9.17 -7.23
C SER A 86 -1.42 7.96 -8.09
N GLY A 87 -0.93 6.88 -7.47
CA GLY A 87 -0.56 5.64 -8.16
C GLY A 87 0.88 5.64 -8.64
N GLY A 88 1.11 5.00 -9.77
CA GLY A 88 2.42 4.79 -10.37
C GLY A 88 2.44 5.21 -11.85
N ALA A 89 3.62 5.19 -12.46
CA ALA A 89 3.77 5.47 -13.88
C ALA A 89 4.57 4.38 -14.59
N GLY A 90 4.45 4.32 -15.93
CA GLY A 90 5.22 3.39 -16.75
C GLY A 90 6.67 3.86 -16.95
N LYS A 91 7.52 2.99 -17.50
CA LYS A 91 8.95 3.28 -17.76
C LYS A 91 9.16 4.48 -18.69
N ASN A 92 8.27 4.67 -19.65
CA ASN A 92 8.34 5.74 -20.65
C ASN A 92 7.62 7.03 -20.21
N SER A 93 7.28 7.16 -18.92
CA SER A 93 6.61 8.34 -18.38
C SER A 93 7.59 9.52 -18.26
N PRO A 94 7.12 10.78 -18.39
CA PRO A 94 7.93 11.94 -18.07
C PRO A 94 8.35 12.01 -16.59
N VAL A 95 7.69 11.25 -15.70
CA VAL A 95 7.99 11.21 -14.27
C VAL A 95 8.87 10.01 -13.95
N GLN A 96 9.94 10.22 -13.17
CA GLN A 96 10.85 9.16 -12.74
C GLN A 96 10.14 8.12 -11.85
N VAL A 97 10.42 6.85 -12.12
CA VAL A 97 9.84 5.70 -11.39
C VAL A 97 10.92 4.71 -10.94
N ASN A 98 10.64 4.00 -9.85
CA ASN A 98 11.50 2.92 -9.39
C ASN A 98 11.09 1.61 -10.08
N GLU A 99 11.84 1.20 -11.11
CA GLU A 99 11.55 -0.01 -11.88
C GLU A 99 11.61 -1.31 -11.07
N SER A 100 12.29 -1.31 -9.92
CA SER A 100 12.31 -2.47 -9.02
C SER A 100 11.10 -2.53 -8.09
N LYS A 101 10.26 -1.49 -8.08
CA LYS A 101 9.13 -1.34 -7.16
C LYS A 101 7.80 -1.23 -7.93
N PRO A 102 7.13 -2.36 -8.22
CA PRO A 102 5.85 -2.34 -8.91
C PRO A 102 4.79 -1.62 -8.09
N CYS A 103 3.98 -0.78 -8.73
CA CYS A 103 2.90 -0.07 -8.06
C CYS A 103 1.73 -1.01 -7.74
N TRP A 104 1.18 -0.89 -6.53
CA TRP A 104 -0.01 -1.65 -6.14
C TRP A 104 -1.31 -1.11 -6.73
N LYS A 105 -1.35 0.18 -7.10
CA LYS A 105 -2.59 0.88 -7.51
C LYS A 105 -2.89 0.72 -9.01
N LEU A 106 -1.86 0.64 -9.84
CA LEU A 106 -1.97 0.54 -11.29
C LEU A 106 -1.08 -0.61 -11.78
N GLU A 107 -1.70 -1.65 -12.35
CA GLU A 107 -0.99 -2.81 -12.87
C GLU A 107 -0.03 -2.42 -14.00
N GLY A 108 1.13 -3.08 -14.07
CA GLY A 108 2.17 -2.79 -15.07
C GLY A 108 2.89 -1.45 -14.88
N THR A 109 2.56 -0.69 -13.84
CA THR A 109 3.27 0.55 -13.49
C THR A 109 4.22 0.35 -12.31
N PHE A 110 5.07 1.33 -12.11
CA PHE A 110 6.05 1.37 -11.04
C PHE A 110 5.72 2.51 -10.09
N CYS A 111 6.06 2.34 -8.81
CA CYS A 111 5.98 3.44 -7.89
C CYS A 111 6.80 4.61 -8.41
N LEU A 112 6.23 5.80 -8.34
CA LEU A 112 6.99 7.03 -8.50
C LEU A 112 8.21 6.94 -7.58
N VAL A 113 9.37 7.36 -8.06
CA VAL A 113 10.50 7.57 -7.16
C VAL A 113 10.00 8.60 -6.16
N ALA A 114 9.66 8.13 -4.95
CA ALA A 114 9.53 9.05 -3.86
C ALA A 114 10.92 9.67 -3.74
N SER A 115 11.01 10.99 -3.83
CA SER A 115 12.12 11.71 -3.25
C SER A 115 12.30 11.14 -1.85
N ASP A 116 13.38 10.38 -1.63
CA ASP A 116 13.48 9.42 -0.54
C ASP A 116 13.09 10.06 0.80
N LYS A 117 12.60 9.29 1.78
CA LYS A 117 12.48 9.83 3.15
C LYS A 117 13.81 10.41 3.64
N ALA A 118 14.94 9.90 3.12
CA ALA A 118 16.26 10.47 3.29
C ALA A 118 16.46 11.83 2.56
N GLU A 119 15.86 12.03 1.38
CA GLU A 119 15.90 13.32 0.66
C GLU A 119 14.95 14.37 1.26
N MET A 120 13.82 13.97 1.84
CA MET A 120 12.99 14.87 2.65
C MET A 120 13.73 15.28 3.94
N CYS A 121 14.58 14.41 4.50
CA CYS A 121 15.48 14.77 5.59
C CYS A 121 16.53 15.83 5.17
N ASN A 122 17.09 15.72 3.97
CA ASN A 122 18.11 16.64 3.46
C ASN A 122 17.57 18.06 3.16
N SER A 123 16.26 18.17 2.95
CA SER A 123 15.55 19.42 2.64
C SER A 123 14.64 19.92 3.77
N CYS A 124 14.47 19.16 4.84
CA CYS A 124 13.71 19.57 6.02
C CYS A 124 14.53 20.54 6.88
N ASP A 125 14.03 21.75 7.09
CA ASP A 125 14.68 22.75 7.96
C ASP A 125 14.93 22.25 9.38
N MET A 126 14.08 21.33 9.87
CA MET A 126 14.27 20.68 11.18
C MET A 126 15.51 19.80 11.25
N LEU A 127 15.98 19.24 10.13
CA LEU A 127 17.23 18.46 10.09
C LEU A 127 18.45 19.33 9.79
N ARG A 128 18.30 20.35 8.95
CA ARG A 128 19.40 21.27 8.59
C ARG A 128 19.98 22.02 9.80
N ASN A 129 19.13 22.30 10.80
CA ASN A 129 19.52 23.09 11.98
C ASN A 129 19.63 22.27 13.28
N CYS A 130 19.65 20.93 13.20
CA CYS A 130 19.59 20.10 14.39
C CYS A 130 20.97 19.89 15.04
N THR A 131 21.30 20.66 16.07
CA THR A 131 22.43 20.38 16.97
C THR A 131 21.98 19.43 18.09
N GLY A 132 22.00 18.13 17.82
CA GLY A 132 21.78 17.08 18.83
C GLY A 132 20.41 16.39 18.74
N CYS A 133 20.27 15.47 17.79
CA CYS A 133 19.12 14.57 17.68
C CYS A 133 18.99 13.66 18.91
N THR A 134 18.21 14.07 19.90
CA THR A 134 17.90 13.23 21.08
C THR A 134 16.42 12.88 21.24
N LYS A 135 15.51 13.39 20.40
CA LYS A 135 14.18 12.82 20.07
C LYS A 135 13.38 13.76 19.15
N CYS A 136 12.64 13.19 18.19
CA CYS A 136 11.58 13.90 17.49
C CYS A 136 10.24 13.63 18.20
N LYS A 137 9.50 14.69 18.56
CA LYS A 137 8.12 14.58 19.11
C LYS A 137 7.11 14.57 17.97
N GLU A 138 5.98 13.92 18.25
CA GLU A 138 4.79 13.69 17.42
C GLU A 138 4.21 14.94 16.76
#